data_AF-A0A2M6W0C9-F1
#
_entry.id   AF-A0A2M6W0C9-F1
#
_cell.length_a   1.000
_cell.length_b   1.000
_cell.length_c   1.000
_cell.angle_alpha   90.00
_cell.angle_beta   90.00
_cell.angle_gamma   90.00
#
_symmetry.space_group_name_H-M   'P 1'
#
loop_
_entity.id
_entity.type
_entity.pdbx_description
1 polymer ?
#
loop_
_entity_poly.entity_id
_entity_poly.type
_entity_poly.pdbx_seq_one_letter_code
_entity_poly.pdbx_strand_id
1 'polypeptide(L)'
;MIASLLILKFAAGPKRKEIKEVPNYILEHIPLYDVDAIDSIKVTSGKDRNKGLELVAYIPKLILAPIIIAIENNTQPNQSDETSTWSEISTFVKEPLTDQRDAITIEWSFLTAEPSFVHQFYVQELEKKNIEITENTRGRKIKQLRFENDVLAGSLQIQDDPNTPGTDYVVLDFFTP
;
A
#
# COMPACT_ATOMS: atom_id res chain seq x y z
N MET A 1 -14.28 29.81 -9.78
CA MET A 1 -14.59 28.55 -9.08
C MET A 1 -13.86 27.34 -9.70
N ILE A 2 -13.89 27.18 -11.03
CA ILE A 2 -13.23 26.05 -11.73
C ILE A 2 -11.70 26.04 -11.59
N ALA A 3 -11.04 27.21 -11.60
CA ALA A 3 -9.58 27.31 -11.45
C ALA A 3 -9.07 26.85 -10.07
N SER A 4 -9.87 27.02 -9.01
CA SER A 4 -9.52 26.58 -7.65
C SER A 4 -9.51 25.05 -7.50
N LEU A 5 -10.35 24.34 -8.27
CA LEU A 5 -10.45 22.88 -8.24
C LEU A 5 -9.27 22.22 -8.97
N LEU A 6 -8.72 22.87 -10.00
CA LEU A 6 -7.57 22.36 -10.74
C LEU A 6 -6.26 22.45 -9.93
N ILE A 7 -6.07 23.50 -9.14
CA ILE A 7 -4.88 23.67 -8.30
C ILE A 7 -4.86 22.64 -7.15
N LEU A 8 -6.03 22.31 -6.58
CA LEU A 8 -6.13 21.32 -5.50
C LEU A 8 -5.76 19.91 -5.97
N LYS A 9 -6.11 19.54 -7.20
CA LYS A 9 -5.80 18.22 -7.78
C LYS A 9 -4.30 17.97 -7.92
N PHE A 10 -3.49 19.03 -8.12
CA PHE A 10 -2.03 18.92 -8.22
C PHE A 10 -1.32 18.94 -6.87
N ALA A 11 -1.91 19.55 -5.83
CA ALA A 11 -1.31 19.61 -4.49
C ALA A 11 -1.58 18.37 -3.63
N ALA A 12 -2.61 17.57 -3.96
CA ALA A 12 -3.10 16.46 -3.14
C ALA A 12 -2.52 15.08 -3.50
N GLY A 13 -1.59 15.00 -4.45
CA GLY A 13 -0.91 13.75 -4.79
C GLY A 13 0.13 13.36 -3.73
N PRO A 14 0.33 12.06 -3.43
CA PRO A 14 1.36 11.62 -2.49
C PRO A 14 2.75 12.05 -2.98
N LYS A 15 3.54 12.68 -2.09
CA LYS A 15 4.90 13.12 -2.42
C LYS A 15 5.83 11.92 -2.34
N ARG A 16 6.12 11.31 -3.49
CA ARG A 16 7.15 10.26 -3.59
C ARG A 16 8.53 10.91 -3.50
N LYS A 17 9.35 10.45 -2.56
CA LYS A 17 10.75 10.87 -2.46
C LYS A 17 11.62 9.76 -3.02
N GLU A 18 12.47 10.10 -3.98
CA GLU A 18 13.52 9.22 -4.49
C GLU A 18 14.75 9.35 -3.58
N ILE A 19 15.29 8.22 -3.14
CA ILE A 19 16.48 8.14 -2.29
C ILE A 19 17.57 7.36 -3.01
N LYS A 20 18.80 7.89 -2.96
CA LYS A 20 19.97 7.37 -3.69
C LYS A 20 20.69 6.23 -2.97
N GLU A 21 20.53 6.14 -1.65
CA GLU A 21 21.17 5.12 -0.83
C GLU A 21 20.08 4.32 -0.13
N VAL A 22 20.23 2.99 -0.14
CA VAL A 22 19.34 2.09 0.59
C VAL A 22 19.56 2.31 2.09
N PRO A 23 18.54 2.75 2.85
CA PRO A 23 18.66 2.87 4.30
C PRO A 23 18.88 1.50 4.96
N ASN A 24 19.71 1.44 6.01
CA ASN A 24 20.04 0.20 6.72
C ASN A 24 18.82 -0.58 7.22
N TYR A 25 17.76 0.11 7.66
CA TYR A 25 16.54 -0.55 8.14
C TYR A 25 15.87 -1.39 7.05
N ILE A 26 16.04 -1.06 5.76
CA ILE A 26 15.53 -1.89 4.66
C ILE A 26 16.33 -3.18 4.59
N LEU A 27 17.66 -3.09 4.64
CA LEU A 27 18.58 -4.24 4.54
C LEU A 27 18.40 -5.24 5.68
N GLU A 28 18.00 -4.77 6.86
CA GLU A 28 17.73 -5.63 8.02
C GLU A 28 16.48 -6.50 7.81
N HIS A 29 15.45 -5.96 7.17
CA HIS A 29 14.13 -6.59 7.09
C HIS A 29 13.88 -7.31 5.76
N ILE A 30 14.37 -6.74 4.66
CA ILE A 30 14.13 -7.23 3.30
C ILE A 30 15.48 -7.59 2.63
N PRO A 31 15.63 -8.81 2.10
CA PRO A 31 16.78 -9.16 1.28
C PRO A 31 16.73 -8.39 -0.05
N LEU A 32 17.85 -7.79 -0.46
CA LEU A 32 18.00 -7.13 -1.75
C LEU A 32 19.01 -7.92 -2.59
N TYR A 33 18.63 -8.25 -3.83
CA TYR A 33 19.45 -9.10 -4.70
C TYR A 33 20.74 -8.43 -5.15
N ASP A 34 20.64 -7.27 -5.81
CA ASP A 34 21.77 -6.50 -6.33
C ASP A 34 21.52 -5.02 -5.99
N VAL A 35 22.18 -4.54 -4.94
CA VAL A 35 21.99 -3.18 -4.42
C VAL A 35 22.57 -2.13 -5.36
N ASP A 36 23.67 -2.46 -6.04
CA ASP A 36 24.37 -1.54 -6.93
C ASP A 36 23.62 -1.36 -8.26
N ALA A 37 22.79 -2.33 -8.64
CA ALA A 37 21.95 -2.28 -9.83
C ALA A 37 20.54 -1.69 -9.59
N ILE A 38 20.25 -1.14 -8.40
CA ILE A 38 18.95 -0.50 -8.13
C ILE A 38 18.82 0.79 -8.95
N ASP A 39 17.75 0.90 -9.74
CA ASP A 39 17.47 2.12 -10.50
C ASP A 39 16.82 3.19 -9.64
N SER A 40 15.83 2.80 -8.83
CA SER A 40 15.10 3.75 -8.00
C SER A 40 14.55 3.13 -6.72
N ILE A 41 14.50 3.96 -5.68
CA ILE A 41 13.85 3.65 -4.40
C ILE A 41 12.88 4.79 -4.11
N LYS A 42 11.59 4.49 -4.09
CA LYS A 42 10.52 5.46 -3.84
C LYS A 42 9.93 5.18 -2.47
N VAL A 43 9.91 6.21 -1.62
CA VAL A 43 9.20 6.16 -0.33
C VAL A 43 7.92 6.98 -0.46
N THR A 44 6.80 6.35 -0.14
CA THR A 44 5.49 6.98 -0.04
C THR A 44 5.04 6.92 1.41
N SER A 45 4.88 8.07 2.07
CA SER A 45 4.43 8.05 3.46
C SER A 45 3.01 7.49 3.57
N GLY A 46 2.76 6.65 4.58
CA GLY A 46 1.42 6.12 4.84
C GLY A 46 0.39 7.23 5.09
N LYS A 47 0.82 8.33 5.72
CA LYS A 47 0.00 9.55 5.86
C LYS A 47 -0.40 10.16 4.52
N ASP A 48 0.50 10.16 3.55
CA ASP A 48 0.25 10.71 2.22
C ASP A 48 -0.62 9.79 1.36
N ARG A 49 -0.48 8.47 1.51
CA ARG A 49 -1.35 7.48 0.87
C ARG A 49 -2.79 7.58 1.37
N ASN A 50 -2.96 7.82 2.67
CA ASN A 50 -4.27 7.79 3.31
C ASN A 50 -5.02 9.13 3.19
N LYS A 51 -4.35 10.26 2.94
CA LYS A 51 -5.00 11.57 2.73
C LYS A 51 -6.16 11.55 1.73
N GLY A 52 -6.03 10.80 0.64
CA GLY A 52 -7.09 10.67 -0.37
C GLY A 52 -8.30 9.85 0.09
N LEU A 53 -8.08 8.84 0.94
CA LEU A 53 -9.11 7.97 1.52
C LEU A 53 -9.76 8.61 2.76
N GLU A 54 -8.98 9.28 3.61
CA GLU A 54 -9.46 10.07 4.74
C GLU A 54 -10.46 11.14 4.27
N LEU A 55 -10.17 11.85 3.18
CA LEU A 55 -11.10 12.85 2.63
C LEU A 55 -12.46 12.26 2.24
N VAL A 56 -12.53 10.99 1.82
CA VAL A 56 -13.78 10.28 1.51
C VAL A 56 -14.46 9.77 2.80
N ALA A 57 -13.67 9.30 3.76
CA ALA A 57 -14.15 8.84 5.07
C ALA A 57 -14.63 9.97 5.99
N TYR A 58 -14.27 11.24 5.73
CA TYR A 58 -14.80 12.44 6.42
C TYR A 58 -16.04 13.05 5.75
N ILE A 59 -16.55 12.50 4.64
CA ILE A 59 -17.84 12.89 4.06
C ILE A 59 -19.09 12.55 4.93
N PRO A 60 -19.10 11.62 5.92
CA PRO A 60 -20.34 11.18 6.55
C PRO A 60 -20.83 12.09 7.70
N LYS A 61 -20.73 13.42 7.55
CA LYS A 61 -21.52 14.37 8.37
C LYS A 61 -22.35 15.33 7.54
N LEU A 62 -21.86 15.78 6.38
CA LEU A 62 -22.59 16.76 5.56
C LEU A 62 -23.70 16.13 4.70
N ILE A 63 -23.53 14.87 4.26
CA ILE A 63 -24.54 14.16 3.46
C ILE A 63 -25.55 13.40 4.34
N LEU A 64 -25.14 12.93 5.52
CA LEU A 64 -26.02 12.19 6.43
C LEU A 64 -26.89 13.11 7.32
N ALA A 65 -26.46 14.34 7.60
CA ALA A 65 -27.21 15.27 8.47
C ALA A 65 -28.67 15.53 8.03
N PRO A 66 -28.98 15.75 6.74
CA PRO A 66 -30.36 15.99 6.30
C PRO A 66 -31.27 14.77 6.49
N ILE A 67 -30.70 13.56 6.36
CA ILE A 67 -31.43 12.28 6.50
C ILE A 67 -31.74 12.03 7.98
N ILE A 68 -30.79 12.30 8.87
CA ILE A 68 -30.95 12.15 10.33
C ILE A 68 -32.04 13.09 10.86
N ILE A 69 -32.03 14.36 10.45
CA ILE A 69 -33.05 15.36 10.86
C ILE A 69 -34.45 15.00 10.32
N ALA A 70 -34.53 14.40 9.14
CA ALA A 70 -35.80 13.97 8.54
C ALA A 70 -36.43 12.76 9.26
N ILE A 71 -35.60 11.90 9.87
CA ILE A 71 -36.07 10.73 10.62
C ILE A 71 -36.50 11.12 12.04
N GLU A 72 -35.77 12.01 12.73
CA GLU A 72 -36.14 12.51 14.06
C GLU A 72 -37.48 13.26 14.06
N ASN A 73 -37.76 14.05 13.02
CA ASN A 73 -39.02 14.81 12.94
C ASN A 73 -40.27 13.96 12.64
N ASN A 74 -40.10 12.66 12.35
CA ASN A 74 -41.21 11.76 11.98
C ASN A 74 -41.49 10.67 13.03
N THR A 75 -40.81 10.70 14.17
CA THR A 75 -40.98 9.70 15.23
C THR A 75 -41.40 10.39 16.54
N GLN A 76 -42.65 10.19 16.94
CA GLN A 76 -43.13 10.58 18.27
C GLN A 76 -42.29 9.90 19.37
N PRO A 77 -42.05 10.56 20.52
CA PRO A 77 -41.10 10.09 21.50
C PRO A 77 -41.71 8.96 22.32
N ASN A 78 -41.29 7.72 22.04
CA ASN A 78 -41.45 6.63 23.00
C ASN A 78 -40.07 6.22 23.51
N GLN A 79 -39.93 6.34 24.82
CA GLN A 79 -38.79 5.97 25.63
C GLN A 79 -38.22 4.61 25.21
N SER A 80 -37.00 4.60 24.68
CA SER A 80 -36.16 3.41 24.69
C SER A 80 -34.68 3.82 24.54
N ASP A 81 -33.93 3.54 25.60
CA ASP A 81 -32.48 3.38 25.70
C ASP A 81 -31.62 3.86 24.51
N GLU A 82 -31.40 5.18 24.46
CA GLU A 82 -30.55 5.84 23.46
C GLU A 82 -29.04 5.60 23.64
N THR A 83 -28.58 4.85 24.64
CA THR A 83 -27.15 4.75 24.94
C THR A 83 -26.40 3.64 24.19
N SER A 84 -27.09 2.67 23.58
CA SER A 84 -26.43 1.52 22.92
C SER A 84 -25.92 1.82 21.51
N THR A 85 -26.66 2.63 20.74
CA THR A 85 -26.36 2.86 19.31
C THR A 85 -25.17 3.80 19.10
N TRP A 86 -24.96 4.76 20.01
CA TRP A 86 -23.87 5.73 19.92
C TRP A 86 -22.50 5.12 20.27
N SER A 87 -22.44 4.16 21.20
CA SER A 87 -21.20 3.48 21.53
C SER A 87 -20.68 2.65 20.36
N GLU A 88 -21.57 1.96 19.63
CA GLU A 88 -21.22 1.10 18.49
C GLU A 88 -20.71 1.92 17.29
N ILE A 89 -21.33 3.07 17.01
CA ILE A 89 -20.86 4.01 15.97
C ILE A 89 -19.50 4.62 16.34
N SER A 90 -19.25 4.88 17.63
CA SER A 90 -17.97 5.47 18.09
C SER A 90 -16.76 4.53 17.91
N THR A 91 -16.99 3.21 17.97
CA THR A 91 -15.97 2.18 17.69
C THR A 91 -15.60 2.15 16.21
N PHE A 92 -16.56 2.34 15.31
CA PHE A 92 -16.33 2.39 13.86
C PHE A 92 -15.52 3.63 13.42
N VAL A 93 -15.47 4.67 14.24
CA VAL A 93 -14.74 5.93 13.98
C VAL A 93 -13.31 5.89 14.53
N LYS A 94 -12.99 4.97 15.46
CA LYS A 94 -11.70 4.96 16.18
C LYS A 94 -10.65 4.03 15.58
N GLU A 95 -11.03 3.08 14.73
CA GLU A 95 -10.07 2.25 14.03
C GLU A 95 -9.58 2.98 12.77
N PRO A 96 -8.26 3.16 12.59
CA PRO A 96 -7.74 3.61 11.31
C PRO A 96 -8.11 2.54 10.26
N LEU A 97 -9.01 2.87 9.34
CA LEU A 97 -9.48 1.98 8.26
C LEU A 97 -8.38 1.56 7.27
N THR A 98 -7.17 2.10 7.41
CA THR A 98 -6.08 1.97 6.44
C THR A 98 -4.73 1.85 7.14
N ASP A 99 -3.91 0.90 6.69
CA ASP A 99 -2.52 0.74 7.09
C ASP A 99 -1.75 2.08 6.92
N GLN A 100 -1.21 2.60 8.03
CA GLN A 100 -0.48 3.87 8.09
C GLN A 100 1.03 3.72 7.91
N ARG A 101 1.52 2.50 7.69
CA ARG A 101 2.94 2.24 7.44
C ARG A 101 3.38 2.89 6.12
N ASP A 102 4.64 3.30 6.07
CA ASP A 102 5.21 3.86 4.87
C ASP A 102 5.39 2.74 3.83
N ALA A 103 5.14 3.05 2.56
CA ALA A 103 5.32 2.13 1.45
C ALA A 103 6.64 2.42 0.76
N ILE A 104 7.43 1.37 0.52
CA ILE A 104 8.70 1.44 -0.17
C ILE A 104 8.58 0.61 -1.45
N THR A 105 8.95 1.24 -2.56
CA THR A 105 9.04 0.62 -3.88
C THR A 105 10.49 0.65 -4.34
N ILE A 106 11.06 -0.50 -4.68
CA ILE A 106 12.41 -0.62 -5.25
C ILE A 106 12.27 -1.19 -6.66
N GLU A 107 12.94 -0.55 -7.61
CA GLU A 107 12.86 -0.88 -9.04
C GLU A 107 14.26 -1.22 -9.57
N TRP A 108 14.33 -2.30 -10.34
CA TRP A 108 15.48 -2.70 -11.14
C TRP A 108 15.05 -2.91 -12.58
N SER A 109 15.90 -2.52 -13.53
CA SER A 109 15.70 -2.71 -14.96
C SER A 109 16.92 -3.38 -15.57
N PHE A 110 16.70 -4.24 -16.55
CA PHE A 110 17.76 -4.90 -17.33
C PHE A 110 18.80 -5.63 -16.47
N LEU A 111 18.36 -6.38 -15.46
CA LEU A 111 19.25 -7.21 -14.66
C LEU A 111 19.86 -8.28 -15.54
N THR A 112 21.16 -8.55 -15.37
CA THR A 112 21.84 -9.64 -16.09
C THR A 112 21.39 -11.02 -15.65
N ALA A 113 20.73 -11.12 -14.49
CA ALA A 113 20.24 -12.37 -13.93
C ALA A 113 18.96 -12.86 -14.61
N GLU A 114 18.82 -14.18 -14.72
CA GLU A 114 17.62 -14.82 -15.25
C GLU A 114 16.40 -14.59 -14.33
N PRO A 115 15.17 -14.43 -14.88
CA PRO A 115 13.98 -14.17 -14.06
C PRO A 115 13.66 -15.30 -13.08
N SER A 116 14.01 -16.54 -13.43
CA SER A 116 13.89 -17.71 -12.54
C SER A 116 14.86 -17.63 -11.37
N PHE A 117 16.08 -17.15 -11.60
CA PHE A 117 17.08 -16.97 -10.56
C PHE A 117 16.65 -15.89 -9.57
N VAL A 118 16.24 -14.71 -10.07
CA VAL A 118 15.75 -13.61 -9.21
C VAL A 118 14.57 -14.06 -8.38
N HIS A 119 13.58 -14.75 -8.99
CA HIS A 119 12.46 -15.32 -8.27
C HIS A 119 12.90 -16.26 -7.14
N GLN A 120 13.77 -17.21 -7.46
CA GLN A 120 14.24 -18.22 -6.50
C GLN A 120 15.03 -17.60 -5.35
N PHE A 121 15.84 -16.57 -5.62
CA PHE A 121 16.53 -15.81 -4.60
C PHE A 121 15.56 -15.26 -3.56
N TYR A 122 14.52 -14.54 -4.01
CA TYR A 122 13.55 -13.94 -3.09
C TYR A 122 12.77 -15.00 -2.31
N VAL A 123 12.33 -16.08 -2.94
CA VAL A 123 11.65 -17.18 -2.25
C VAL A 123 12.53 -17.73 -1.12
N GLN A 124 13.79 -18.07 -1.41
CA GLN A 124 14.70 -18.64 -0.42
C GLN A 124 15.03 -17.67 0.71
N GLU A 125 15.31 -16.41 0.40
CA GLU A 125 15.70 -15.43 1.42
C GLU A 125 14.52 -15.00 2.32
N LEU A 126 13.30 -14.95 1.77
CA LEU A 126 12.09 -14.67 2.54
C LEU A 126 11.69 -15.87 3.43
N GLU A 127 11.78 -17.10 2.91
CA GLU A 127 11.53 -18.32 3.69
C GLU A 127 12.51 -18.48 4.86
N LYS A 128 13.80 -18.13 4.67
CA LYS A 128 14.81 -18.11 5.76
C LYS A 128 14.43 -17.18 6.92
N LYS A 129 13.61 -16.15 6.65
CA LYS A 129 13.09 -15.19 7.63
C LYS A 129 11.72 -15.60 8.19
N ASN A 130 11.22 -16.80 7.87
CA ASN A 130 9.89 -17.29 8.24
C ASN A 130 8.75 -16.37 7.75
N ILE A 131 8.90 -15.79 6.56
CA ILE A 131 7.85 -14.97 5.92
C ILE A 131 6.98 -15.91 5.08
N GLU A 132 5.66 -15.81 5.23
CA GLU A 132 4.73 -16.60 4.42
C GLU A 132 4.68 -16.07 3.00
N ILE A 133 4.66 -16.98 2.03
CA ILE A 133 4.74 -16.64 0.61
C ILE A 133 3.50 -17.20 -0.11
N THR A 134 2.86 -16.34 -0.89
CA THR A 134 1.83 -16.72 -1.85
C THR A 134 2.31 -16.41 -3.26
N GLU A 135 2.55 -17.44 -4.05
CA GLU A 135 2.97 -17.31 -5.46
C GLU A 135 1.77 -17.19 -6.40
N ASN A 136 1.87 -16.27 -7.37
CA ASN A 136 0.95 -16.21 -8.50
C ASN A 136 1.72 -15.94 -9.78
N THR A 137 1.75 -16.93 -10.67
CA THR A 137 2.39 -16.79 -11.99
C THR A 137 1.32 -16.52 -13.04
N ARG A 138 1.39 -15.34 -13.67
CA ARG A 138 0.46 -14.97 -14.75
C ARG A 138 1.13 -15.15 -16.10
N GLY A 139 1.10 -16.38 -16.61
CA GLY A 139 1.72 -16.74 -17.89
C GLY A 139 3.25 -16.82 -17.81
N ARG A 140 3.95 -16.73 -18.95
CA ARG A 140 5.42 -16.89 -18.99
C ARG A 140 6.21 -15.60 -18.77
N LYS A 141 5.56 -14.43 -18.90
CA LYS A 141 6.21 -13.12 -18.90
C LYS A 141 6.18 -12.39 -17.56
N ILE A 142 5.28 -12.78 -16.66
CA ILE A 142 5.08 -12.10 -15.38
C ILE A 142 5.02 -13.14 -14.27
N LYS A 143 5.93 -13.00 -13.30
CA LYS A 143 5.90 -13.72 -12.04
C LYS A 143 5.59 -12.74 -10.92
N GLN A 144 4.63 -13.09 -10.06
CA GLN A 144 4.29 -12.30 -8.90
C GLN A 144 4.41 -13.15 -7.64
N LEU A 145 5.04 -12.55 -6.64
CA LEU A 145 5.16 -13.06 -5.29
C LEU A 145 4.40 -12.12 -4.39
N ARG A 146 3.61 -12.63 -3.46
CA ARG A 146 3.16 -11.87 -2.29
C ARG A 146 3.78 -12.50 -1.06
N PHE A 147 4.20 -11.66 -0.12
CA PHE A 147 4.83 -12.13 1.10
C PHE A 147 4.29 -11.34 2.30
N GLU A 148 4.09 -12.03 3.41
CA GLU A 148 3.52 -11.44 4.62
C GLU A 148 3.96 -12.18 5.89
N ASN A 149 4.14 -11.44 6.99
CA ASN A 149 4.18 -11.93 8.35
C ASN A 149 3.65 -10.83 9.31
N ASP A 150 3.80 -11.02 10.62
CA ASP A 150 3.32 -10.07 11.63
C ASP A 150 3.91 -8.65 11.51
N VAL A 151 5.06 -8.50 10.85
CA VAL A 151 5.85 -7.25 10.80
C VAL A 151 5.88 -6.65 9.39
N LEU A 152 5.93 -7.49 8.37
CA LEU A 152 6.26 -7.14 7.00
C LEU A 152 5.20 -7.68 6.04
N ALA A 153 4.74 -6.85 5.13
CA ALA A 153 3.87 -7.28 4.03
C ALA A 153 4.29 -6.60 2.73
N GLY A 154 4.23 -7.32 1.62
CA GLY A 154 4.67 -6.81 0.33
C GLY A 154 4.45 -7.75 -0.84
N SER A 155 4.98 -7.34 -1.99
CA SER A 155 4.95 -8.11 -3.22
C SER A 155 6.19 -7.87 -4.07
N LEU A 156 6.61 -8.92 -4.77
CA LEU A 156 7.60 -8.86 -5.83
C LEU A 156 6.89 -9.10 -7.17
N GLN A 157 7.21 -8.28 -8.16
CA GLN A 157 6.82 -8.51 -9.54
C GLN A 157 8.06 -8.58 -10.41
N ILE A 158 8.19 -9.66 -11.18
CA ILE A 158 9.23 -9.85 -12.17
C ILE A 158 8.56 -9.89 -13.54
N GLN A 159 8.94 -8.98 -14.41
CA GLN A 159 8.49 -8.91 -15.79
C GLN A 159 9.66 -9.16 -16.73
N ASP A 160 9.43 -9.99 -17.73
CA ASP A 160 10.45 -10.41 -18.68
C ASP A 160 9.89 -10.69 -20.07
N ASP A 161 10.60 -10.26 -21.10
CA ASP A 161 10.42 -10.71 -22.48
C ASP A 161 11.38 -11.86 -22.81
N PRO A 162 10.88 -13.05 -23.21
CA PRO A 162 11.73 -14.21 -23.46
C PRO A 162 12.72 -14.05 -24.64
N ASN A 163 12.68 -12.93 -25.36
CA ASN A 163 13.59 -12.61 -26.45
C ASN A 163 14.77 -11.72 -26.03
N THR A 164 14.77 -11.17 -24.81
CA THR A 164 15.87 -10.40 -24.25
C THR A 164 16.65 -11.27 -23.25
N PRO A 165 17.98 -11.12 -23.16
CA PRO A 165 18.76 -11.80 -22.13
C PRO A 165 18.56 -11.11 -20.78
N GLY A 166 18.55 -11.90 -19.69
CA GLY A 166 18.43 -11.39 -18.33
C GLY A 166 16.97 -11.18 -17.91
N THR A 167 16.73 -10.20 -17.05
CA THR A 167 15.40 -9.82 -16.58
C THR A 167 15.14 -8.36 -16.93
N ASP A 168 14.09 -8.10 -17.70
CA ASP A 168 13.76 -6.73 -18.13
C ASP A 168 13.41 -5.80 -16.97
N TYR A 169 12.58 -6.24 -16.03
CA TYR A 169 12.08 -5.37 -14.97
C TYR A 169 11.68 -6.12 -13.70
N VAL A 170 12.08 -5.58 -12.55
CA VAL A 170 11.71 -6.11 -11.23
C VAL A 170 11.22 -4.96 -10.34
N VAL A 171 10.10 -5.19 -9.67
CA VAL A 171 9.55 -4.27 -8.67
C VAL A 171 9.35 -5.01 -7.36
N LEU A 172 9.90 -4.44 -6.29
CA LEU A 172 9.68 -4.90 -4.92
C LEU A 172 8.94 -3.80 -4.16
N ASP A 173 7.71 -4.10 -3.76
CA ASP A 173 6.86 -3.23 -2.96
C ASP A 173 6.69 -3.82 -1.57
N PHE A 174 6.85 -3.03 -0.52
CA PHE A 174 6.60 -3.47 0.85
C PHE A 174 6.26 -2.32 1.80
N PHE A 175 5.67 -2.66 2.94
CA PHE A 175 5.39 -1.74 4.02
C PHE A 175 6.49 -1.80 5.08
N THR A 176 6.90 -0.63 5.58
CA THR A 176 7.79 -0.58 6.74
C THR A 176 7.11 -1.20 7.96
N PRO A 177 7.86 -1.78 8.90
CA PRO A 177 7.34 -2.13 10.22
C PRO A 177 6.60 -0.97 10.91
#